data_AF-A0A7K2P4F3-F1
#
_entry.id   AF-A0A7K2P4F3-F1
#
_cell.length_a   1.000
_cell.length_b   1.000
_cell.length_c   1.000
_cell.angle_alpha   90.00
_cell.angle_beta   90.00
_cell.angle_gamma   90.00
#
_symmetry.space_group_name_H-M   'P 1'
#
loop_
_entity.id
_entity.type
_entity.pdbx_description
1 polymer ?
#
loop_
_entity_poly.entity_id
_entity_poly.type
_entity_poly.pdbx_seq_one_letter_code
_entity_poly.pdbx_strand_id
1 'polypeptide(L)' 'MTSRSATATARTSSEARAVARTQTLIKGEHGIGTVRRTTLPGGLRIVTETLPSVRSATFGIWAHVGSRDETPALNGAT' A
#
# COMPACT_ATOMS: atom_id res chain seq x y z
N MET A 1 4.68 51.82 -7.41
CA MET A 1 4.78 50.38 -7.74
C MET A 1 4.67 49.62 -6.41
N THR A 2 3.45 49.33 -5.97
CA THR A 2 3.16 48.73 -4.65
C THR A 2 3.22 47.21 -4.74
N SER A 3 4.12 46.57 -4.00
CA SER A 3 4.13 45.11 -3.85
C SER A 3 3.06 44.69 -2.81
N ARG A 4 2.22 43.72 -3.17
CA ARG A 4 1.32 43.05 -2.23
C ARG A 4 1.94 41.69 -1.91
N SER A 5 2.38 41.50 -0.66
CA SER A 5 2.72 40.18 -0.16
C SER A 5 1.44 39.41 0.11
N ALA A 6 1.26 38.28 -0.57
CA ALA A 6 0.16 37.36 -0.30
C ALA A 6 0.50 36.53 0.95
N THR A 7 -0.19 36.78 2.05
CA THR A 7 -0.13 35.95 3.26
C THR A 7 -0.79 34.60 2.96
N ALA A 8 0.01 33.53 2.92
CA ALA A 8 -0.47 32.17 2.74
C ALA A 8 -1.42 31.79 3.89
N THR A 9 -2.73 31.71 3.61
CA THR A 9 -3.78 31.40 4.60
C THR A 9 -4.04 29.89 4.70
N ALA A 10 -3.02 29.06 4.45
CA ALA A 10 -3.19 27.61 4.53
C ALA A 10 -3.34 27.19 6.02
N ARG A 11 -4.57 26.84 6.40
CA ARG A 11 -4.90 26.23 7.69
C ARG A 11 -4.09 24.94 7.83
N THR A 12 -3.11 24.92 8.73
CA THR A 12 -2.39 23.68 9.11
C THR A 12 -3.40 22.75 9.78
N SER A 13 -3.93 21.76 9.06
CA SER A 13 -4.70 20.69 9.69
C SER A 13 -3.75 19.89 10.57
N SER A 14 -3.99 19.87 11.88
CA SER A 14 -3.21 19.15 12.88
C SER A 14 -3.41 17.63 12.84
N GLU A 15 -4.30 17.13 11.98
CA GLU A 15 -4.39 15.70 11.73
C GLU A 15 -3.23 15.30 10.83
N ALA A 16 -2.27 14.56 11.38
CA ALA A 16 -1.25 13.90 10.60
C ALA A 16 -1.94 13.11 9.48
N ARG A 17 -1.88 13.63 8.24
CA ARG A 17 -2.48 13.00 7.07
C ARG A 17 -2.02 11.55 7.08
N ALA A 18 -2.92 10.59 7.23
CA ALA A 18 -2.48 9.21 7.34
C ALA A 18 -1.70 8.86 6.05
N VAL A 19 -0.40 8.55 6.20
CA VAL A 19 0.51 8.32 5.07
C VAL A 19 0.80 6.84 4.95
N ALA A 20 0.89 6.35 3.72
CA ALA A 20 1.40 5.03 3.44
C ALA A 20 2.83 4.86 3.99
N ARG A 21 3.12 3.70 4.60
CA ARG A 21 4.44 3.36 5.14
C ARG A 21 5.07 2.24 4.33
N THR A 22 6.19 2.51 3.66
CA THR A 22 6.92 1.52 2.86
C THR A 22 8.16 1.02 3.59
N GLN A 23 8.38 -0.29 3.55
CA GLN A 23 9.53 -0.98 4.12
C GLN A 23 10.09 -1.95 3.08
N THR A 24 11.42 -2.00 2.94
CA THR A 24 12.09 -3.06 2.19
C THR A 24 12.16 -4.30 3.07
N LEU A 25 11.59 -5.41 2.59
CA LEU A 25 11.60 -6.69 3.30
C LEU A 25 12.80 -7.54 2.88
N ILE A 26 13.10 -7.55 1.58
CA ILE A 26 14.23 -8.29 1.00
C ILE A 26 14.94 -7.34 0.03
N LYS A 27 16.25 -7.18 0.20
CA LYS A 27 17.09 -6.47 -0.77
C LYS A 27 17.34 -7.39 -1.96
N GLY A 28 17.20 -6.86 -3.17
CA GLY A 28 17.50 -7.63 -4.37
C GLY A 28 19.01 -7.88 -4.49
N GLU A 29 19.41 -9.14 -4.67
CA GLU A 29 20.78 -9.60 -4.81
C GLU A 29 20.81 -10.77 -5.82
N HIS A 30 21.90 -10.92 -6.57
CA HIS A 30 22.12 -12.06 -7.49
C HIS A 30 20.95 -12.36 -8.47
N GLY A 31 20.26 -11.33 -8.95
CA GLY A 31 19.12 -11.47 -9.87
C GLY A 31 17.76 -11.67 -9.21
N ILE A 32 17.70 -11.76 -7.87
CA ILE A 32 16.46 -11.72 -7.09
C ILE A 32 15.99 -10.27 -7.01
N GLY A 33 14.68 -10.04 -7.17
CA GLY A 33 14.09 -8.71 -7.12
C GLY A 33 14.05 -8.12 -5.72
N THR A 34 14.04 -6.79 -5.62
CA THR A 34 13.82 -6.14 -4.31
C THR A 34 12.36 -6.28 -3.92
N VAL A 35 12.10 -6.84 -2.73
CA VAL A 35 10.75 -6.98 -2.17
C VAL A 35 10.47 -5.84 -1.20
N ARG A 36 9.38 -5.12 -1.43
CA ARG A 36 8.90 -4.04 -0.58
C ARG A 36 7.48 -4.32 -0.13
N ARG A 37 7.16 -3.89 1.09
CA ARG A 37 5.80 -3.84 1.60
C ARG A 37 5.42 -2.40 1.91
N THR A 38 4.28 -1.97 1.39
CA THR A 38 3.66 -0.70 1.73
C THR A 38 2.36 -0.96 2.49
N THR A 39 2.26 -0.44 3.71
CA THR A 39 1.02 -0.44 4.48
C THR A 39 0.32 0.90 4.26
N LEU A 40 -0.88 0.86 3.69
CA LEU A 40 -1.73 2.03 3.53
C LEU A 40 -2.43 2.41 4.84
N PRO A 41 -2.90 3.66 4.99
CA PRO A 41 -3.65 4.12 6.16
C PRO A 41 -4.80 3.23 6.61
N GLY A 42 -5.54 2.63 5.67
CA GLY A 42 -6.66 1.72 5.96
C GLY A 42 -6.24 0.29 6.33
N GLY A 43 -4.94 0.02 6.52
CA GLY A 43 -4.42 -1.30 6.88
C GLY A 43 -4.13 -2.23 5.69
N LEU A 44 -4.53 -1.86 4.46
CA LEU A 44 -4.18 -2.63 3.26
C LEU A 44 -2.66 -2.71 3.09
N ARG A 45 -2.17 -3.92 2.83
CA ARG A 45 -0.74 -4.20 2.60
C ARG A 45 -0.54 -4.50 1.12
N ILE A 46 0.33 -3.73 0.49
CA ILE A 46 0.78 -3.96 -0.88
C ILE A 46 2.19 -4.54 -0.80
N VAL A 47 2.40 -5.73 -1.35
CA VAL A 47 3.73 -6.34 -1.47
C VAL A 47 4.12 -6.31 -2.95
N THR A 48 5.29 -5.77 -3.24
CA THR A 48 5.82 -5.66 -4.60
C THR A 48 7.20 -6.27 -4.66
N GLU A 49 7.49 -7.00 -5.73
CA GLU A 49 8.82 -7.42 -6.11
C GLU A 49 9.17 -6.79 -7.47
N THR A 50 10.34 -6.14 -7.56
CA THR A 50 10.82 -5.56 -8.82
C THR A 50 11.82 -6.50 -9.49
N LEU A 51 11.47 -7.03 -10.66
CA LEU A 51 12.30 -7.92 -11.47
C LEU A 51 12.64 -7.25 -12.82
N PRO A 52 13.80 -6.58 -12.97
CA PRO A 52 14.13 -5.85 -14.20
C PRO A 52 14.35 -6.72 -15.44
N SER A 53 14.61 -8.02 -15.25
CA SER A 53 14.93 -8.96 -16.33
C SER A 53 13.71 -9.55 -17.04
N VAL A 54 12.49 -9.35 -16.51
CA VAL A 54 11.25 -9.91 -17.08
C VAL A 54 10.42 -8.85 -17.78
N ARG A 55 9.59 -9.28 -18.75
CA ARG A 55 8.68 -8.41 -19.53
C ARG A 55 7.20 -8.67 -19.22
N SER A 56 6.91 -9.49 -18.21
CA SER A 56 5.56 -9.81 -17.74
C SER A 56 5.41 -9.42 -16.27
N ALA A 57 4.17 -9.34 -15.80
CA ALA A 57 3.84 -9.09 -14.42
C ALA A 57 2.75 -10.06 -13.95
N THR A 58 2.70 -10.31 -12.64
CA THR A 58 1.64 -11.05 -11.98
C THR A 58 1.18 -10.25 -10.76
N PHE A 59 -0.10 -10.35 -10.42
CA PHE A 59 -0.64 -9.80 -9.19
C PHE A 59 -1.75 -10.72 -8.67
N GLY A 60 -1.94 -10.69 -7.35
CA GLY A 60 -2.98 -11.43 -6.66
C GLY A 60 -3.53 -10.61 -5.50
N ILE A 61 -4.69 -11.02 -5.01
CA ILE A 61 -5.31 -10.45 -3.81
C ILE A 61 -5.46 -11.59 -2.82
N TRP A 62 -5.01 -11.35 -1.59
CA TRP A 62 -5.17 -12.28 -0.47
C TRP A 62 -6.02 -11.62 0.60
N ALA A 63 -7.14 -12.25 0.90
CA ALA A 63 -7.98 -11.88 2.02
C ALA A 63 -7.72 -12.87 3.16
N HIS A 64 -7.57 -12.37 4.39
CA HIS A 64 -7.39 -13.21 5.57
C HIS A 64 -8.74 -13.68 6.10
N VAL A 65 -9.53 -14.30 5.22
CA VAL A 65 -10.88 -14.83 5.46
C VAL A 65 -11.09 -16.02 4.53
N GLY A 66 -11.89 -16.99 4.95
CA GLY A 66 -12.32 -18.11 4.12
C GLY A 66 -13.53 -18.82 4.72
N SER A 67 -13.85 -20.03 4.24
CA SER A 67 -15.08 -20.72 4.68
C SER A 67 -15.16 -21.04 6.17
N ARG A 68 -14.04 -21.01 6.90
CA ARG A 68 -14.03 -21.10 8.37
C ARG A 68 -14.76 -19.94 9.05
N ASP A 69 -14.84 -18.80 8.38
CA ASP A 69 -15.44 -17.57 8.89
C ASP A 69 -16.91 -17.42 8.45
N GLU A 70 -17.46 -18.42 7.75
CA GLU A 70 -18.88 -18.45 7.35
C GLU A 70 -19.79 -18.74 8.55
N THR A 71 -21.01 -18.20 8.49
CA THR A 71 -22.08 -18.63 9.39
C THR A 71 -22.69 -19.93 8.87
N PRO A 72 -23.25 -20.80 9.73
CA PRO A 72 -23.82 -22.07 9.28
C PRO A 72 -24.86 -21.95 8.16
N ALA A 73 -25.62 -20.85 8.14
CA ALA A 73 -26.64 -20.58 7.13
C ALA A 73 -26.06 -20.16 5.76
N LEU A 74 -24.80 -19.73 5.72
CA LEU A 74 -24.10 -19.23 4.53
C LEU A 74 -22.91 -20.11 4.13
N ASN A 75 -22.85 -21.34 4.63
CA ASN A 75 -21.78 -22.26 4.31
C ASN A 75 -21.69 -22.50 2.79
N GLY A 76 -20.49 -22.40 2.22
CA GLY A 76 -20.23 -22.60 0.80
C GLY A 76 -20.64 -21.45 -0.11
N ALA A 77 -20.88 -20.25 0.45
CA ALA A 77 -21.20 -19.06 -0.33
C ALA A 77 -20.08 -18.76 -1.36
N THR A 78 -20.42 -18.94 -2.63
CA THR A 78 -19.72 -18.43 -3.82
C THR A 78 -20.68 -17.54 -4.58
#